data_AF-K2EV08-F1
#
_entry.id   AF-K2EV08-F1
#
_cell.length_a   1.000
_cell.length_b   1.000
_cell.length_c   1.000
_cell.angle_alpha   90.00
_cell.angle_beta   90.00
_cell.angle_gamma   90.00
#
_symmetry.space_group_name_H-M   'P 1'
#
loop_
_entity.id
_entity.type
_entity.pdbx_description
1 polymer ?
#
loop_
_entity_poly.entity_id
_entity_poly.type
_entity_poly.pdbx_seq_one_letter_code
_entity_poly.pdbx_strand_id
1 'polypeptide(L)'
;MDGGTVFVGVADNKKIIGVEHTPEEIKKITEQIVNKLGVHPSIEYLEVEGKNILKIEVKKSSVPISYNGKYYERVGNTTREMQGEKLKAFFIKGTNWDGLTGNYSIDEIDESTVRKFSKMALNSGRLRAFSENDSVAQVLERLKLIIDGKITNAAIILFGKDPQKYF
;
A
#
# COMPACT_ATOMS: atom_id res chain seq x y z
N MET A 1 5.71 -1.80 0.80
CA MET A 1 7.00 -2.53 0.90
C MET A 1 7.85 -1.85 1.96
N ASP A 2 8.72 -2.55 2.66
CA ASP A 2 9.63 -1.85 3.58
C ASP A 2 10.66 -1.04 2.80
N GLY A 3 11.02 0.13 3.33
CA GLY A 3 12.14 0.91 2.81
C GLY A 3 13.46 0.19 3.11
N GLY A 4 14.57 0.84 2.82
CA GLY A 4 15.86 0.28 3.17
C GLY A 4 17.03 1.15 2.80
N THR A 5 18.19 0.70 3.27
CA THR A 5 19.48 1.33 3.03
C THR A 5 20.39 0.33 2.33
N VAL A 6 21.04 0.77 1.26
CA VAL A 6 22.07 0.04 0.55
C VAL A 6 23.40 0.77 0.77
N PHE A 7 24.43 0.01 1.14
CA PHE A 7 25.80 0.51 1.24
C PHE A 7 26.61 -0.03 0.06
N VAL A 8 27.17 0.86 -0.75
CA VAL A 8 28.08 0.52 -1.86
C VAL A 8 29.51 0.74 -1.37
N GLY A 9 30.40 -0.21 -1.66
CA GLY A 9 31.77 -0.24 -1.10
C GLY A 9 31.92 -1.08 0.17
N VAL A 10 30.88 -1.85 0.52
CA VAL A 10 30.89 -2.82 1.63
C VAL A 10 30.67 -4.22 1.06
N ALA A 11 31.54 -5.17 1.40
CA ALA A 11 31.41 -6.56 1.00
C ALA A 11 30.31 -7.29 1.78
N ASP A 12 29.82 -8.43 1.28
CA ASP A 12 28.82 -9.24 1.97
C ASP A 12 29.27 -9.73 3.36
N ASN A 13 30.58 -9.90 3.56
CA ASN A 13 31.18 -10.22 4.85
C ASN A 13 31.43 -8.98 5.74
N LYS A 14 30.83 -7.83 5.39
CA LYS A 14 30.92 -6.53 6.06
C LYS A 14 32.28 -5.83 5.99
N LYS A 15 33.23 -6.35 5.20
CA LYS A 15 34.53 -5.69 5.01
C LYS A 15 34.38 -4.41 4.18
N ILE A 16 34.99 -3.31 4.62
CA ILE A 16 35.03 -2.05 3.88
C ILE A 16 36.03 -2.16 2.72
N ILE A 17 35.51 -2.20 1.50
CA ILE A 17 36.30 -2.19 0.27
C ILE A 17 36.58 -0.75 -0.15
N GLY A 18 35.58 0.12 -0.03
CA GLY A 18 35.58 1.48 -0.53
C GLY A 18 35.13 1.57 -1.98
N VAL A 19 34.66 2.75 -2.38
CA VAL A 19 34.35 3.13 -3.76
C VAL A 19 34.77 4.57 -4.02
N GLU A 20 35.30 4.82 -5.21
CA GLU A 20 35.49 6.17 -5.73
C GLU A 20 34.46 6.40 -6.83
N HIS A 21 33.59 7.40 -6.65
CA HIS A 21 32.70 7.87 -7.71
C HIS A 21 32.86 9.37 -7.90
N THR A 22 32.82 9.79 -9.15
CA THR A 22 32.74 11.20 -9.53
C THR A 22 31.35 11.76 -9.23
N PRO A 23 31.20 13.07 -8.99
CA PRO A 23 29.88 13.72 -8.87
C PRO A 23 28.95 13.40 -10.05
N GLU A 24 29.48 13.32 -11.27
CA GLU A 24 28.76 12.95 -12.49
C GLU A 24 28.21 11.52 -12.45
N GLU A 25 28.94 10.56 -11.91
CA GLU A 25 28.48 9.17 -11.77
C GLU A 25 27.35 9.07 -10.75
N ILE A 26 27.45 9.77 -9.62
CA ILE A 26 26.38 9.82 -8.62
C ILE A 26 25.11 10.45 -9.20
N LYS A 27 25.27 11.53 -9.98
CA LYS A 27 24.16 12.15 -10.69
C LYS A 27 23.49 11.15 -11.64
N LYS A 28 24.28 10.40 -12.44
CA LYS A 28 23.75 9.36 -13.32
C LYS A 28 23.02 8.25 -12.55
N ILE A 29 23.55 7.79 -11.42
CA ILE A 29 22.91 6.78 -10.57
C ILE A 29 21.56 7.32 -10.07
N THR A 30 21.53 8.55 -9.58
CA THR A 30 20.32 9.21 -9.09
C THR A 30 19.28 9.33 -10.19
N GLU A 31 19.67 9.82 -11.36
CA GLU A 31 18.79 9.94 -12.54
C GLU A 31 18.26 8.58 -12.99
N GLN A 32 19.08 7.53 -12.99
CA GLN A 32 18.62 6.18 -13.32
C GLN A 32 17.60 5.65 -12.32
N ILE A 33 17.82 5.84 -11.02
CA ILE A 33 16.88 5.44 -9.98
C ILE A 33 15.55 6.18 -10.18
N VAL A 34 15.60 7.50 -10.32
CA VAL A 34 14.39 8.33 -10.51
C VAL A 34 13.66 7.96 -11.80
N ASN A 35 14.36 7.87 -12.93
CA ASN A 35 13.72 7.66 -14.23
C ASN A 35 13.19 6.23 -14.41
N LYS A 36 13.88 5.21 -13.87
CA LYS A 36 13.46 3.82 -14.04
C LYS A 36 12.50 3.31 -12.98
N LEU A 37 12.55 3.87 -11.77
CA LEU A 37 11.77 3.39 -10.63
C LEU A 37 10.75 4.42 -10.12
N GLY A 38 10.89 5.71 -10.49
CA GLY A 38 10.01 6.77 -9.97
C GLY A 38 10.17 7.02 -8.48
N VAL A 39 11.30 6.61 -7.88
CA VAL A 39 11.60 6.82 -6.46
C VAL A 39 12.68 7.88 -6.30
N HIS A 40 12.61 8.62 -5.19
CA HIS A 40 13.59 9.64 -4.84
C HIS A 40 14.48 9.13 -3.70
N PRO A 41 15.68 8.61 -4.00
CA PRO A 41 16.61 8.15 -2.97
C PRO A 41 17.27 9.34 -2.26
N SER A 42 17.64 9.14 -1.00
CA SER A 42 18.66 9.95 -0.33
C SER A 42 20.01 9.28 -0.54
N ILE A 43 20.99 10.02 -1.04
CA ILE A 43 22.34 9.50 -1.32
C ILE A 43 23.35 10.32 -0.54
N GLU A 44 24.19 9.64 0.23
CA GLU A 44 25.16 10.23 1.16
C GLU A 44 26.52 9.54 1.01
N TYR A 45 27.59 10.34 1.05
CA TYR A 45 28.96 9.83 1.16
C TYR A 45 29.33 9.69 2.63
N LEU A 46 29.90 8.54 2.97
CA LEU A 46 30.44 8.29 4.30
C LEU A 46 31.91 7.88 4.15
N GLU A 47 32.78 8.46 4.96
CA GLU A 47 34.15 8.00 5.11
C GLU A 47 34.22 7.02 6.29
N VAL A 48 34.69 5.81 6.03
CA VAL A 48 34.82 4.74 7.04
C VAL A 48 36.18 4.08 6.85
N GLU A 49 36.99 4.03 7.91
CA GLU A 49 38.34 3.44 7.85
C GLU A 49 39.23 4.07 6.75
N GLY A 50 39.10 5.38 6.51
CA GLY A 50 39.84 6.11 5.48
C GLY A 50 39.41 5.76 4.04
N LYS A 51 38.27 5.10 3.87
CA LYS A 51 37.69 4.73 2.59
C LYS A 51 36.29 5.31 2.44
N ASN A 52 35.97 5.76 1.23
CA ASN A 52 34.65 6.29 0.93
C ASN A 52 33.67 5.15 0.64
N ILE A 53 32.48 5.22 1.19
CA ILE A 53 31.34 4.36 0.87
C ILE A 53 30.13 5.22 0.52
N LEU A 54 29.23 4.66 -0.30
CA LEU A 54 28.00 5.33 -0.70
C LEU A 54 26.81 4.72 0.06
N LYS A 55 26.06 5.55 0.78
CA LYS A 55 24.82 5.15 1.44
C LYS A 55 23.64 5.64 0.60
N ILE A 56 22.83 4.70 0.11
CA ILE A 56 21.61 4.98 -0.65
C ILE A 56 20.43 4.54 0.20
N GLU A 57 19.59 5.48 0.60
CA GLU A 57 18.40 5.24 1.41
C GLU A 57 17.13 5.50 0.61
N VAL A 58 16.21 4.54 0.64
CA VAL A 58 14.90 4.64 -0.02
C VAL A 58 13.81 4.44 1.02
N LYS A 59 12.90 5.41 1.10
CA LYS A 59 11.76 5.34 2.02
C LYS A 59 10.79 4.23 1.60
N LYS A 60 10.07 3.71 2.59
CA LYS A 60 8.93 2.81 2.40
C LYS A 60 7.94 3.42 1.41
N SER A 61 7.66 2.70 0.32
CA SER A 61 6.59 3.06 -0.61
C SER A 61 5.28 2.40 -0.21
N SER A 62 4.19 3.18 -0.27
CA SER A 62 2.81 2.71 -0.18
C SER A 62 2.30 2.10 -1.48
N VAL A 63 2.91 2.44 -2.62
CA VAL A 63 2.52 1.97 -3.95
C VAL A 63 3.57 1.01 -4.53
N PRO A 64 3.16 0.07 -5.41
CA PRO A 64 4.08 -0.81 -6.09
C PRO A 64 5.04 -0.04 -7.00
N ILE A 65 6.33 -0.37 -6.89
CA ILE A 65 7.38 0.16 -7.76
C ILE A 65 7.70 -0.90 -8.80
N SER A 66 7.46 -0.59 -10.08
CA SER A 66 7.88 -1.45 -11.19
C SER A 66 9.29 -1.09 -11.64
N TYR A 67 10.06 -2.09 -12.05
CA TYR A 67 11.29 -1.93 -12.82
C TYR A 67 11.12 -2.63 -14.16
N ASN A 68 11.12 -1.87 -15.26
CA ASN A 68 10.90 -2.38 -16.62
C ASN A 68 9.63 -3.26 -16.73
N GLY A 69 8.51 -2.81 -16.15
CA GLY A 69 7.23 -3.51 -16.20
C GLY A 69 7.11 -4.74 -15.28
N LYS A 70 8.15 -5.04 -14.49
CA LYS A 70 8.17 -6.16 -13.54
C LYS A 70 8.22 -5.65 -12.11
N TYR A 71 7.66 -6.43 -11.19
CA TYR A 71 7.61 -6.11 -9.77
C TYR A 71 8.52 -7.05 -9.00
N TYR A 72 9.23 -6.52 -8.01
CA TYR A 72 10.21 -7.28 -7.25
C TYR A 72 10.01 -7.08 -5.75
N GLU A 73 10.33 -8.11 -4.98
CA GLU A 73 10.41 -8.05 -3.52
C GLU A 73 11.76 -8.58 -3.04
N ARG A 74 12.17 -8.08 -1.88
CA ARG A 74 13.28 -8.64 -1.14
C ARG A 74 12.79 -9.78 -0.25
N VAL A 75 13.40 -10.95 -0.42
CA VAL A 75 13.20 -12.13 0.43
C VAL A 75 14.56 -12.53 0.99
N GLY A 76 14.75 -12.24 2.29
CA GLY A 76 16.04 -12.39 2.95
C GLY A 76 17.11 -11.47 2.32
N ASN A 77 18.19 -12.06 1.82
CA ASN A 77 19.28 -11.36 1.14
C ASN A 77 19.12 -11.29 -0.39
N THR A 78 18.06 -11.89 -0.96
CA THR A 78 17.83 -11.93 -2.41
C THR A 78 16.66 -11.05 -2.84
N THR A 79 16.72 -10.51 -4.06
CA THR A 79 15.60 -9.84 -4.72
C THR A 79 15.00 -10.80 -5.74
N ARG A 80 13.68 -11.03 -5.68
CA ARG A 80 12.96 -11.95 -6.58
C ARG A 80 11.80 -11.23 -7.25
N GLU A 81 11.52 -11.62 -8.50
CA GLU A 81 10.36 -11.14 -9.24
C GLU A 81 9.07 -11.67 -8.61
N MET A 82 8.08 -10.80 -8.40
CA MET A 82 6.73 -11.18 -8.01
C MET A 82 5.96 -11.66 -9.25
N GLN A 83 5.42 -12.86 -9.19
CA GLN A 83 4.60 -13.42 -10.29
C GLN A 83 3.32 -14.09 -9.75
N GLY A 84 2.37 -14.34 -10.66
CA GLY A 84 1.15 -15.10 -10.38
C GLY A 84 0.31 -14.56 -9.23
N GLU A 85 -0.10 -15.45 -8.33
CA GLU A 85 -0.93 -15.12 -7.16
C GLU A 85 -0.27 -14.11 -6.23
N LYS A 86 1.07 -14.13 -6.11
CA LYS A 86 1.79 -13.21 -5.23
C LYS A 86 1.69 -11.77 -5.71
N LEU A 87 1.83 -11.57 -7.03
CA LEU A 87 1.65 -10.26 -7.63
C LEU A 87 0.18 -9.79 -7.49
N LYS A 88 -0.78 -10.69 -7.72
CA LYS A 88 -2.22 -10.39 -7.54
C LYS A 88 -2.54 -9.98 -6.10
N ALA A 89 -2.08 -10.76 -5.12
CA ALA A 89 -2.24 -10.46 -3.70
C ALA A 89 -1.54 -9.15 -3.29
N PHE A 90 -0.39 -8.84 -3.90
CA PHE A 90 0.33 -7.60 -3.65
C PHE A 90 -0.48 -6.37 -4.09
N PHE A 91 -1.08 -6.40 -5.28
CA PHE A 91 -1.95 -5.31 -5.74
C PHE A 91 -3.19 -5.14 -4.87
N ILE A 92 -3.77 -6.24 -4.38
CA ILE A 92 -4.90 -6.20 -3.43
C ILE A 92 -4.48 -5.60 -2.09
N LYS A 93 -3.30 -5.93 -1.56
CA LYS A 93 -2.77 -5.34 -0.32
C LYS A 93 -2.35 -3.88 -0.46
N GLY A 94 -1.92 -3.46 -1.64
CA GLY A 94 -1.50 -2.09 -1.95
C GLY A 94 -2.66 -1.15 -2.26
N THR A 95 -3.87 -1.67 -2.35
CA THR A 95 -5.10 -0.89 -2.53
C THR A 95 -5.93 -0.99 -1.27
N ASN A 96 -6.54 0.11 -0.83
CA ASN A 96 -7.71 0.07 0.07
C ASN A 96 -8.87 -0.53 -0.72
N TRP A 97 -8.75 -1.80 -1.08
CA TRP A 97 -9.65 -2.48 -1.98
C TRP A 97 -11.07 -2.49 -1.42
N ASP A 98 -11.19 -2.62 -0.11
CA ASP A 98 -12.42 -2.48 0.66
C ASP A 98 -13.02 -1.07 0.54
N GLY A 99 -12.18 -0.04 0.45
CA GLY A 99 -12.57 1.35 0.20
C GLY A 99 -12.77 1.75 -1.26
N LEU A 100 -12.51 0.87 -2.24
CA LEU A 100 -12.80 1.16 -3.64
C LEU A 100 -14.31 1.22 -3.88
N THR A 101 -14.74 2.20 -4.67
CA THR A 101 -16.15 2.35 -5.05
C THR A 101 -16.44 1.68 -6.38
N GLY A 102 -17.51 0.89 -6.45
CA GLY A 102 -18.01 0.29 -7.69
C GLY A 102 -19.31 0.93 -8.19
N ASN A 103 -19.80 0.47 -9.34
CA ASN A 103 -21.13 0.81 -9.84
C ASN A 103 -22.18 -0.11 -9.18
N TYR A 104 -22.37 0.04 -7.87
CA TYR A 104 -23.37 -0.71 -7.11
C TYR A 104 -24.62 0.14 -6.89
N SER A 105 -25.80 -0.49 -6.88
CA SER A 105 -27.03 0.17 -6.45
C SER A 105 -27.21 0.04 -4.93
N ILE A 106 -27.83 1.07 -4.32
CA ILE A 106 -28.28 0.97 -2.92
C ILE A 106 -29.29 -0.16 -2.72
N ASP A 107 -30.01 -0.55 -3.78
CA ASP A 107 -30.95 -1.67 -3.77
C ASP A 107 -30.26 -3.03 -3.61
N GLU A 108 -28.95 -3.10 -3.84
CA GLU A 108 -28.16 -4.32 -3.62
C GLU A 108 -27.76 -4.49 -2.15
N ILE A 109 -28.00 -3.48 -1.31
CA ILE A 109 -27.81 -3.55 0.14
C ILE A 109 -29.04 -4.19 0.80
N ASP A 110 -28.78 -5.14 1.68
CA ASP A 110 -29.75 -5.71 2.60
C ASP A 110 -29.98 -4.77 3.78
N GLU A 111 -31.02 -3.96 3.63
CA GLU A 111 -31.52 -3.05 4.66
C GLU A 111 -31.76 -3.74 6.02
N SER A 112 -32.19 -5.00 6.03
CA SER A 112 -32.48 -5.72 7.28
C SER A 112 -31.20 -5.98 8.08
N THR A 113 -30.11 -6.33 7.39
CA THR A 113 -28.79 -6.55 7.99
C THR A 113 -28.19 -5.24 8.50
N VAL A 114 -28.33 -4.15 7.75
CA VAL A 114 -27.91 -2.80 8.21
C VAL A 114 -28.65 -2.39 9.48
N ARG A 115 -29.99 -2.55 9.51
CA ARG A 115 -30.79 -2.21 10.69
C ARG A 115 -30.44 -3.07 11.91
N LYS A 116 -30.21 -4.36 11.71
CA LYS A 116 -29.75 -5.27 12.77
C LYS A 116 -28.39 -4.84 13.33
N PHE A 117 -27.45 -4.48 12.46
CA PHE A 117 -26.15 -3.96 12.86
C PHE A 117 -26.29 -2.66 13.68
N SER A 118 -27.08 -1.69 13.21
CA SER A 118 -27.31 -0.43 13.91
C SER A 118 -27.87 -0.65 15.32
N LYS A 119 -28.84 -1.57 15.47
CA LYS A 119 -29.40 -1.91 16.79
C LYS A 119 -28.37 -2.53 17.73
N MET A 120 -27.55 -3.47 17.23
CA MET A 120 -26.47 -4.08 18.02
C MET A 120 -25.41 -3.04 18.42
N ALA A 121 -25.07 -2.14 17.51
CA ALA A 121 -24.10 -1.09 17.70
C ALA A 121 -24.53 -0.08 18.78
N LEU A 122 -25.80 0.34 18.76
CA LEU A 122 -26.41 1.20 19.78
C LEU A 122 -26.40 0.53 21.15
N ASN A 123 -26.87 -0.73 21.22
CA ASN A 123 -26.93 -1.48 22.48
C ASN A 123 -25.54 -1.72 23.10
N SER A 124 -24.49 -1.85 22.27
CA SER A 124 -23.12 -2.03 22.73
C SER A 124 -22.44 -0.73 23.19
N GLY A 125 -23.07 0.43 22.97
CA GLY A 125 -22.50 1.75 23.29
C GLY A 125 -21.33 2.19 22.40
N ARG A 126 -20.96 1.41 21.38
CA ARG A 126 -19.81 1.66 20.48
C ARG A 126 -20.05 2.79 19.48
N LEU A 127 -21.31 3.08 19.16
CA LEU A 127 -21.70 3.99 18.08
C LEU A 127 -22.79 4.96 18.58
N ARG A 128 -22.44 5.81 19.55
CA ARG A 128 -23.34 6.81 20.15
C ARG A 128 -23.81 7.91 19.19
N ALA A 129 -23.22 7.97 18.00
CA ALA A 129 -23.57 8.94 16.96
C ALA A 129 -24.65 8.44 16.00
N PHE A 130 -25.25 7.25 16.24
CA PHE A 130 -26.32 6.70 15.41
C PHE A 130 -27.68 6.96 16.06
N SER A 131 -28.70 7.11 15.23
CA SER A 131 -30.09 7.21 15.61
C SER A 131 -30.83 5.99 15.08
N GLU A 132 -31.82 5.50 15.82
CA GLU A 132 -32.73 4.45 15.30
C GLU A 132 -33.47 4.90 14.03
N ASN A 133 -33.58 6.21 13.82
CA ASN A 133 -34.25 6.82 12.68
C ASN A 133 -33.33 7.10 11.49
N ASP A 134 -32.03 6.77 11.56
CA ASP A 134 -31.14 6.96 10.42
C ASP A 134 -31.56 6.07 9.24
N SER A 135 -31.50 6.64 8.03
CA SER A 135 -31.66 5.86 6.81
C SER A 135 -30.47 4.93 6.58
N VAL A 136 -30.66 3.88 5.77
CA VAL A 136 -29.57 2.96 5.38
C VAL A 136 -28.37 3.73 4.81
N ALA A 137 -28.62 4.71 3.94
CA ALA A 137 -27.58 5.54 3.35
C ALA A 137 -26.79 6.32 4.42
N GLN A 138 -27.49 6.95 5.37
CA GLN A 138 -26.85 7.70 6.46
C GLN A 138 -25.98 6.79 7.35
N VAL A 139 -26.46 5.57 7.62
CA VAL A 139 -25.69 4.57 8.38
C VAL A 139 -24.41 4.22 7.62
N LEU A 140 -24.51 3.91 6.33
CA LEU A 140 -23.36 3.55 5.50
C LEU A 140 -22.37 4.71 5.34
N GLU A 141 -22.83 5.95 5.16
CA GLU A 141 -21.99 7.15 5.10
C GLU A 141 -21.19 7.35 6.40
N ARG A 142 -21.83 7.22 7.56
CA ARG A 142 -21.14 7.35 8.86
C ARG A 142 -20.10 6.24 9.08
N LEU A 143 -20.33 5.07 8.51
CA LEU A 143 -19.38 3.96 8.50
C LEU A 143 -18.29 4.12 7.42
N LYS A 144 -18.32 5.19 6.62
CA LYS A 144 -17.46 5.40 5.44
C LYS A 144 -17.56 4.29 4.39
N LEU A 145 -18.73 3.65 4.33
CA LEU A 145 -19.08 2.63 3.35
C LEU A 145 -19.72 3.21 2.09
N ILE A 146 -20.14 4.48 2.15
CA ILE A 146 -20.42 5.35 1.01
C ILE A 146 -19.41 6.49 1.00
N ILE A 147 -18.77 6.73 -0.14
CA ILE A 147 -17.80 7.80 -0.37
C ILE A 147 -18.24 8.54 -1.64
N ASP A 148 -18.44 9.86 -1.55
CA ASP A 148 -18.89 10.71 -2.65
C ASP A 148 -20.14 10.16 -3.38
N GLY A 149 -21.11 9.65 -2.61
CA GLY A 149 -22.36 9.07 -3.12
C GLY A 149 -22.22 7.68 -3.76
N LYS A 150 -21.01 7.07 -3.74
CA LYS A 150 -20.77 5.74 -4.28
C LYS A 150 -20.51 4.72 -3.18
N ILE A 151 -21.02 3.51 -3.40
CA ILE A 151 -20.91 2.38 -2.48
C ILE A 151 -19.55 1.71 -2.64
N THR A 152 -18.92 1.40 -1.50
CA THR A 152 -17.61 0.73 -1.43
C THR A 152 -17.74 -0.79 -1.51
N ASN A 153 -16.67 -1.48 -1.89
CA ASN A 153 -16.59 -2.94 -1.86
C ASN A 153 -16.89 -3.50 -0.45
N ALA A 154 -16.42 -2.83 0.60
CA ALA A 154 -16.70 -3.18 1.99
C ALA A 154 -18.21 -3.19 2.28
N ALA A 155 -18.96 -2.22 1.74
CA ALA A 155 -20.40 -2.14 1.94
C ALA A 155 -21.11 -3.37 1.36
N ILE A 156 -20.70 -3.82 0.16
CA ILE A 156 -21.25 -5.01 -0.49
C ILE A 156 -20.87 -6.28 0.27
N ILE A 157 -19.66 -6.39 0.80
CA ILE A 157 -19.25 -7.57 1.58
C ILE A 157 -20.01 -7.66 2.91
N LEU A 158 -20.19 -6.54 3.59
CA LEU A 158 -20.79 -6.51 4.92
C LEU A 158 -22.33 -6.57 4.87
N PHE A 159 -22.92 -5.91 3.87
CA PHE A 159 -24.36 -5.64 3.83
C PHE A 159 -24.99 -5.93 2.47
N GLY A 160 -24.27 -6.47 1.49
CA GLY A 160 -24.84 -6.83 0.19
C GLY A 160 -25.75 -8.05 0.28
N LYS A 161 -26.82 -8.06 -0.52
CA LYS A 161 -27.74 -9.21 -0.65
C LYS A 161 -27.06 -10.44 -1.24
N ASP A 162 -26.11 -10.22 -2.17
CA ASP A 162 -25.31 -11.27 -2.80
C ASP A 162 -23.88 -10.77 -3.10
N PRO A 163 -22.96 -10.84 -2.13
CA PRO A 163 -21.58 -10.40 -2.34
C PRO A 163 -20.81 -11.26 -3.36
N GLN A 164 -21.18 -12.53 -3.53
CA GLN A 164 -20.49 -13.49 -4.44
C GLN A 164 -20.69 -13.15 -5.92
N LYS A 165 -21.72 -12.36 -6.24
CA LYS A 165 -21.89 -11.78 -7.59
C LYS A 165 -20.67 -10.97 -8.04
N TYR A 166 -19.92 -10.39 -7.10
CA TYR A 166 -18.83 -9.44 -7.39
C TYR A 166 -17.43 -9.95 -7.02
N PHE A 167 -17.31 -10.89 -6.07
CA PHE A 167 -16.04 -11.29 -5.46
C PHE A 167 -15.90 -12.80 -5.28
#